data_AF-A0A967XW34-F1
#
_entry.id   AF-A0A967XW34-F1
#
_cell.length_a   1.000
_cell.length_b   1.000
_cell.length_c   1.000
_cell.angle_alpha   90.00
_cell.angle_beta   90.00
_cell.angle_gamma   90.00
#
_symmetry.space_group_name_H-M   'P 1'
#
loop_
_entity.id
_entity.type
_entity.pdbx_description
1 polymer ?
#
loop_
_entity_poly.entity_id
_entity_poly.type
_entity_poly.pdbx_seq_one_letter_code
_entity_poly.pdbx_strand_id
1 'polypeptide(L)'
;MIGRVLWGDNPVPNASIVLKDEGGSYDDNLPVLAQAVAGTDGRFSIESVQPGGYRIFVISPSEEYWEWAGTSIDIPVSQKEVSVTLRLKKKLRLLQPPNGKRVNTTTPRLRWSSLPGATRYHVDVFDDETGEAVLRQNTTDTSLVISPPLTPGVRYQWSVNAYNSAGVTIAYYSAWYFTVSK
;
A
#
# COMPACT_ATOMS: atom_id res chain seq x y z
N MET A 1 3.65 6.10 25.05
CA MET A 1 2.91 5.46 23.92
C MET A 1 3.60 4.16 23.55
N ILE A 2 2.84 3.11 23.26
CA ILE A 2 3.35 1.83 22.76
C ILE A 2 2.70 1.52 21.41
N GLY A 3 3.34 0.68 20.60
CA GLY A 3 2.74 0.29 19.34
C GLY A 3 3.36 -0.92 18.69
N ARG A 4 2.80 -1.25 17.53
CA ARG A 4 3.27 -2.33 16.66
C ARG A 4 3.37 -1.87 15.23
N VAL A 5 4.39 -2.36 14.53
CA VAL A 5 4.52 -2.29 13.08
C VAL A 5 4.28 -3.68 12.49
N LEU A 6 3.29 -3.77 11.61
CA LEU A 6 2.88 -5.02 10.99
C LEU A 6 2.85 -4.94 9.46
N TRP A 7 3.00 -6.09 8.82
CA TRP A 7 2.65 -6.35 7.44
C TRP A 7 1.61 -7.48 7.42
N GLY A 8 0.36 -7.13 7.14
CA GLY A 8 -0.77 -7.99 7.48
C GLY A 8 -0.78 -8.24 8.98
N ASP A 9 -0.51 -9.48 9.38
CA ASP A 9 -0.42 -9.93 10.77
C ASP A 9 1.02 -10.23 11.22
N ASN A 10 2.00 -10.09 10.32
CA ASN A 10 3.40 -10.38 10.60
C ASN A 10 4.11 -9.14 11.16
N PRO A 11 4.96 -9.27 12.19
CA PRO A 11 5.77 -8.15 12.67
C PRO A 11 6.78 -7.68 11.62
N VAL A 12 6.99 -6.36 11.55
CA VAL A 12 8.05 -5.78 10.71
C VAL A 12 9.12 -5.17 11.62
N PRO A 13 10.27 -5.86 11.78
CA PRO A 13 11.36 -5.36 12.61
C PRO A 13 12.14 -4.26 11.90
N ASN A 14 12.89 -3.49 12.68
CA ASN A 14 13.79 -2.43 12.21
C ASN A 14 13.11 -1.28 11.45
N ALA A 15 11.77 -1.26 11.39
CA ALA A 15 11.04 -0.14 10.84
C ALA A 15 11.19 1.07 11.77
N SER A 16 11.45 2.24 11.21
CA SER A 16 11.62 3.48 11.98
C SER A 16 10.26 4.13 12.20
N ILE A 17 9.98 4.57 13.42
CA ILE A 17 8.75 5.27 13.79
C ILE A 17 9.11 6.71 14.06
N VAL A 18 8.30 7.62 13.54
CA VAL A 18 8.46 9.07 13.71
C VAL A 18 7.13 9.65 14.19
N LEU A 19 7.17 10.40 15.29
CA LEU A 19 6.06 11.19 15.80
C LEU A 19 6.31 12.65 15.44
N LYS A 20 5.32 13.29 14.83
CA LYS A 20 5.34 14.72 14.44
C LYS A 20 4.11 15.44 15.00
N ASP A 21 4.18 16.76 15.06
CA ASP A 21 3.03 17.62 15.41
C ASP A 21 1.84 17.41 14.46
N GLU A 22 0.66 17.85 14.89
CA GLU A 22 -0.54 17.88 14.06
C GLU A 22 -0.36 18.82 12.85
N GLY A 23 -0.47 18.26 11.64
CA GLY A 23 -0.21 18.94 10.36
C GLY A 23 0.04 17.90 9.26
N GLY A 24 -0.22 18.22 7.99
CA GLY A 24 -0.52 17.30 6.87
C GLY A 24 0.31 16.00 6.63
N SER A 25 0.91 15.87 5.44
CA SER A 25 1.52 14.62 4.92
C SER A 25 2.83 14.27 5.64
N TYR A 26 3.35 13.05 5.47
CA TYR A 26 4.72 12.72 5.89
C TYR A 26 5.74 13.68 5.31
N ASP A 27 5.50 14.08 4.05
CA ASP A 27 6.36 14.95 3.24
C ASP A 27 6.36 16.40 3.72
N ASP A 28 5.46 16.75 4.63
CA ASP A 28 5.51 18.05 5.28
C ASP A 28 6.75 18.08 6.17
N ASN A 29 7.48 19.19 6.07
CA ASN A 29 8.69 19.44 6.84
C ASN A 29 8.36 19.79 8.31
N LEU A 30 7.51 18.98 8.93
CA LEU A 30 7.09 19.10 10.32
C LEU A 30 8.20 18.61 11.26
N PRO A 31 8.38 19.25 12.42
CA PRO A 31 9.35 18.83 13.41
C PRO A 31 9.13 17.38 13.85
N VAL A 32 10.24 16.64 13.98
CA VAL A 32 10.23 15.33 14.62
C VAL A 32 10.23 15.53 16.13
N LEU A 33 9.14 15.16 16.78
CA LEU A 33 8.97 15.28 18.23
C LEU A 33 9.60 14.09 18.97
N ALA A 34 9.50 12.90 18.36
CA ALA A 34 10.08 11.68 18.90
C ALA A 34 10.26 10.62 17.82
N GLN A 35 11.10 9.64 18.11
CA GLN A 35 11.37 8.52 17.22
C GLN A 35 11.58 7.23 17.99
N ALA A 36 11.31 6.10 17.33
CA ALA A 36 11.59 4.77 17.84
C ALA A 36 11.94 3.83 16.69
N VAL A 37 12.43 2.63 17.02
CA VAL A 37 12.66 1.55 16.06
C VAL A 37 11.89 0.33 16.53
N ALA A 38 11.20 -0.33 15.60
CA ALA A 38 10.49 -1.57 15.89
C ALA A 38 11.48 -2.69 16.22
N GLY A 39 11.25 -3.37 17.35
CA GLY A 39 11.99 -4.56 17.73
C GLY A 39 11.70 -5.76 16.83
N THR A 40 12.32 -6.90 17.14
CA THR A 40 12.16 -8.15 16.37
C THR A 40 10.71 -8.67 16.31
N ASP A 41 9.90 -8.32 17.31
CA ASP A 41 8.47 -8.66 17.41
C ASP A 41 7.56 -7.54 16.85
N GLY A 42 8.14 -6.55 16.17
CA GLY A 42 7.46 -5.41 15.59
C GLY A 42 6.97 -4.39 16.63
N ARG A 43 7.25 -4.57 17.92
CA ARG A 43 6.83 -3.62 18.96
C ARG A 43 7.77 -2.44 19.04
N PHE A 44 7.21 -1.29 19.44
CA PHE A 44 7.99 -0.10 19.77
C PHE A 44 7.34 0.65 20.93
N SER A 45 8.11 1.52 21.56
CA SER A 45 7.64 2.46 22.58
C SER A 45 8.22 3.84 22.33
N ILE A 46 7.40 4.87 22.57
CA ILE A 46 7.83 6.26 22.66
C ILE A 46 7.44 6.75 24.05
N GLU A 47 8.45 7.11 24.84
CA GLU A 47 8.27 7.57 26.21
C GLU A 47 7.85 9.04 26.26
N SER A 48 7.24 9.45 27.38
CA SER A 48 7.00 10.86 27.71
C SER A 48 6.23 11.70 26.67
N VAL A 49 5.39 11.06 25.85
CA VAL A 49 4.52 11.77 24.91
C VAL A 49 3.40 12.46 25.69
N GLN A 50 3.32 13.78 25.55
CA GLN A 50 2.30 14.59 26.22
C GLN A 50 0.91 14.34 25.63
N PRO A 51 -0.18 14.66 26.35
CA PRO A 51 -1.51 14.71 25.77
C PRO A 51 -1.57 15.72 24.62
N GLY A 52 -2.24 15.35 23.52
CA GLY A 52 -2.31 16.16 22.30
C GLY A 52 -2.63 15.34 21.05
N GLY A 53 -2.88 16.04 19.95
CA GLY A 53 -3.02 15.46 18.61
C GLY A 53 -1.67 15.36 17.92
N TYR A 54 -1.42 14.24 17.24
CA TYR A 54 -0.15 13.97 16.58
C TYR A 54 -0.33 13.22 15.25
N ARG A 55 0.71 13.27 14.43
CA ARG A 55 0.90 12.35 13.30
C ARG A 55 1.98 11.35 13.65
N ILE A 56 1.67 10.08 13.43
CA ILE A 56 2.64 8.99 13.60
C ILE A 56 2.87 8.31 12.27
N PHE A 57 4.13 8.17 11.90
CA PHE A 57 4.58 7.54 10.68
C PHE A 57 5.46 6.35 11.00
N VAL A 58 5.39 5.33 10.14
CA VAL A 58 6.38 4.29 10.04
C VAL A 58 7.07 4.40 8.69
N ILE A 59 8.39 4.36 8.71
CA ILE A 59 9.27 4.32 7.53
C ILE A 59 9.70 2.87 7.36
N SER A 60 9.57 2.38 6.13
CA SER A 60 9.91 1.02 5.77
C SER A 60 11.40 0.71 5.99
N PRO A 61 11.73 -0.52 6.46
CA PRO A 61 13.12 -0.94 6.65
C PRO A 61 13.79 -1.43 5.36
N SER A 62 13.03 -1.59 4.27
CA SER A 62 13.51 -2.17 3.01
C SER A 62 12.64 -1.73 1.83
N GLU A 63 13.21 -1.79 0.62
CA GLU A 63 12.53 -1.36 -0.61
C GLU A 63 11.34 -2.24 -1.02
N GLU A 64 11.17 -3.42 -0.41
CA GLU A 64 10.04 -4.31 -0.67
C GLU A 64 8.70 -3.69 -0.24
N TYR A 65 8.75 -2.71 0.67
CA TYR A 65 7.61 -1.95 1.15
C TYR A 65 7.47 -0.63 0.41
N TRP A 66 6.25 -0.08 0.43
CA TRP A 66 6.07 1.35 0.21
C TRP A 66 6.77 2.14 1.31
N GLU A 67 7.32 3.29 0.93
CA GLU A 67 8.35 3.99 1.71
C GLU A 67 7.91 4.30 3.14
N TRP A 68 6.66 4.71 3.32
CA TRP A 68 6.10 5.00 4.62
C TRP A 68 4.60 4.72 4.68
N ALA A 69 4.08 4.59 5.90
CA ALA A 69 2.66 4.63 6.21
C ALA A 69 2.44 5.52 7.43
N GLY A 70 1.27 6.15 7.56
CA GLY A 70 1.01 7.04 8.69
C GLY A 70 -0.47 7.20 9.01
N THR A 71 -0.73 7.61 10.25
CA THR A 71 -2.06 7.90 10.77
C THR A 71 -2.00 9.06 11.75
N SER A 72 -3.15 9.68 12.01
CA SER A 72 -3.30 10.59 13.14
C SER A 72 -3.56 9.79 14.42
N ILE A 73 -3.11 10.33 15.54
CA ILE A 73 -3.34 9.77 16.87
C ILE A 73 -3.61 10.91 17.86
N ASP A 74 -4.64 10.73 18.68
CA ASP A 74 -4.96 11.62 19.77
C ASP A 74 -4.62 10.96 21.10
N ILE A 75 -3.87 11.67 21.94
CA ILE A 75 -3.50 11.22 23.29
C ILE A 75 -4.30 12.03 24.30
N PRO A 76 -5.33 11.45 24.94
CA PRO A 76 -6.17 12.18 25.88
C PRO A 76 -5.46 12.33 27.23
N VAL A 77 -5.76 13.43 27.93
CA VAL A 77 -5.17 13.77 29.25
C VAL A 77 -5.44 12.68 30.30
N SER A 78 -6.54 11.93 30.16
CA SER A 78 -6.95 10.88 31.09
C SER A 78 -6.22 9.54 30.88
N GLN A 79 -5.55 9.33 29.74
CA GLN A 79 -4.95 8.05 29.38
C GLN A 79 -3.44 8.10 29.49
N LYS A 80 -2.89 7.34 30.44
CA LYS A 80 -1.43 7.25 30.66
C LYS A 80 -0.69 6.53 29.53
N GLU A 81 -1.37 5.63 28.81
CA GLU A 81 -0.77 4.84 27.72
C GLU A 81 -1.74 4.65 26.55
N VAL A 82 -1.33 5.11 25.36
CA VAL A 82 -2.03 4.88 24.10
C VAL A 82 -1.30 3.81 23.29
N SER A 83 -2.08 2.91 22.67
CA SER A 83 -1.57 1.86 21.78
C SER A 83 -1.91 2.16 20.31
N VAL A 84 -0.95 1.98 19.41
CA VAL A 84 -1.16 2.19 17.96
C VAL A 84 -0.62 1.02 17.14
N THR A 85 -1.30 0.68 16.04
CA THR A 85 -0.83 -0.31 15.07
C THR A 85 -0.61 0.36 13.72
N LEU A 86 0.63 0.37 13.26
CA LEU A 86 1.04 0.88 11.96
C LEU A 86 1.18 -0.30 11.00
N ARG A 87 0.63 -0.16 9.79
CA ARG A 87 0.65 -1.24 8.80
C ARG A 87 1.38 -0.79 7.54
N LEU A 88 2.50 -1.46 7.26
CA LEU A 88 3.20 -1.32 6.00
C LEU A 88 2.57 -2.23 4.94
N LYS A 89 2.68 -1.81 3.68
CA LYS A 89 2.23 -2.56 2.51
C LYS A 89 3.41 -2.81 1.60
N LYS A 90 3.50 -4.01 1.02
CA LYS A 90 4.55 -4.33 0.04
C LYS A 90 4.25 -3.74 -1.33
N LYS A 91 5.29 -3.54 -2.13
CA LYS A 91 5.19 -3.25 -3.56
C LYS A 91 4.94 -4.56 -4.31
N LEU A 92 3.76 -4.72 -4.88
CA LEU A 92 3.46 -5.90 -5.69
C LEU A 92 4.19 -5.80 -7.04
N ARG A 93 4.78 -6.88 -7.55
CA ARG A 93 5.44 -6.82 -8.86
C ARG A 93 4.46 -7.14 -9.99
N LEU A 94 4.15 -6.16 -10.82
CA LEU A 94 3.44 -6.37 -12.07
C LEU A 94 4.40 -6.98 -13.11
N LEU A 95 3.90 -7.83 -14.01
CA LEU A 95 4.72 -8.58 -14.97
C LEU A 95 4.30 -8.33 -16.41
N GLN A 96 3.01 -8.43 -16.71
CA GLN A 96 2.48 -8.25 -18.06
C GLN A 96 1.14 -7.52 -18.05
N PRO A 97 0.86 -6.69 -19.06
CA PRO A 97 1.81 -6.16 -20.06
C PRO A 97 2.89 -5.29 -19.40
N PRO A 98 4.14 -5.26 -19.90
CA PRO A 98 5.16 -4.38 -19.34
C PRO A 98 4.74 -2.91 -19.43
N ASN A 99 5.11 -2.12 -18.43
CA ASN A 99 4.71 -0.72 -18.35
C ASN A 99 5.05 0.09 -19.62
N GLY A 100 4.07 0.82 -20.13
CA GLY A 100 4.17 1.68 -21.31
C GLY A 100 4.25 0.95 -22.65
N LYS A 101 4.05 -0.37 -22.69
CA LYS A 101 4.14 -1.14 -23.95
C LYS A 101 2.81 -1.24 -24.70
N ARG A 102 2.93 -1.50 -26.01
CA ARG A 102 1.79 -1.82 -26.87
C ARG A 102 1.47 -3.31 -26.80
N VAL A 103 0.19 -3.65 -26.87
CA VAL A 103 -0.31 -5.03 -26.95
C VAL A 103 -1.09 -5.21 -28.25
N ASN A 104 -0.82 -6.30 -28.97
CA ASN A 104 -1.45 -6.60 -30.26
C ASN A 104 -2.71 -7.47 -30.11
N THR A 105 -3.47 -7.22 -29.05
CA THR A 105 -4.74 -7.90 -28.75
C THR A 105 -5.63 -6.98 -27.93
N THR A 106 -6.94 -7.07 -28.17
CA THR A 106 -7.96 -6.34 -27.42
C THR A 106 -8.34 -7.04 -26.11
N THR A 107 -7.89 -8.29 -25.88
CA THR A 107 -8.13 -9.04 -24.63
C THR A 107 -6.81 -9.44 -23.98
N PRO A 108 -5.92 -8.48 -23.64
CA PRO A 108 -4.62 -8.80 -23.08
C PRO A 108 -4.77 -9.51 -21.73
N ARG A 109 -3.84 -10.42 -21.44
CA ARG A 109 -3.74 -11.07 -20.14
C ARG A 109 -2.82 -10.25 -19.23
N LEU A 110 -3.39 -9.77 -18.12
CA LEU A 110 -2.66 -9.17 -17.03
C LEU A 110 -1.98 -10.27 -16.20
N ARG A 111 -0.73 -10.05 -15.76
CA ARG A 111 0.01 -10.96 -14.86
C ARG A 111 0.80 -10.18 -13.82
N TRP A 112 0.84 -10.71 -12.60
CA TRP A 112 1.61 -10.17 -11.48
C TRP A 112 2.27 -11.30 -10.69
N SER A 113 3.22 -10.97 -9.82
CA SER A 113 3.85 -11.95 -8.94
C SER A 113 2.89 -12.45 -7.87
N SER A 114 2.97 -13.73 -7.52
CA SER A 114 2.37 -14.25 -6.28
C SER A 114 2.95 -13.54 -5.06
N LEU A 115 2.11 -13.24 -4.08
CA LEU A 115 2.52 -12.67 -2.81
C LEU A 115 2.20 -13.65 -1.67
N PRO A 116 3.18 -14.04 -0.85
CA PRO A 116 2.92 -14.82 0.36
C PRO A 116 1.89 -14.14 1.27
N GLY A 117 0.95 -14.92 1.79
CA GLY A 117 -0.14 -14.41 2.64
C GLY A 117 -1.31 -13.76 1.88
N ALA A 118 -1.22 -13.57 0.56
CA ALA A 118 -2.36 -13.11 -0.23
C ALA A 118 -3.33 -14.26 -0.51
N THR A 119 -4.60 -14.04 -0.20
CA THR A 119 -5.69 -14.97 -0.50
C THR A 119 -6.60 -14.45 -1.61
N ARG A 120 -6.51 -13.15 -1.95
CA ARG A 120 -7.29 -12.51 -3.00
C ARG A 120 -6.51 -11.34 -3.61
N TYR A 121 -6.68 -11.15 -4.90
CA TYR A 121 -6.29 -9.95 -5.63
C TYR A 121 -7.52 -9.20 -6.13
N HIS A 122 -7.46 -7.87 -6.10
CA HIS A 122 -8.40 -6.99 -6.79
C HIS A 122 -7.65 -6.29 -7.91
N VAL A 123 -8.19 -6.38 -9.12
CA VAL A 123 -7.60 -5.81 -10.34
C VAL A 123 -8.53 -4.74 -10.85
N ASP A 124 -7.99 -3.55 -11.05
CA ASP A 124 -8.68 -2.43 -11.68
C ASP A 124 -8.00 -2.10 -13.01
N VAL A 125 -8.80 -1.85 -14.04
CA VAL A 125 -8.37 -1.32 -15.34
C VAL A 125 -9.24 -0.12 -15.68
N PHE A 126 -8.59 0.98 -16.02
CA PHE A 126 -9.22 2.24 -16.40
C PHE A 126 -8.74 2.66 -17.78
N ASP A 127 -9.63 3.28 -18.55
CA ASP A 127 -9.23 4.13 -19.65
C ASP A 127 -8.44 5.33 -19.08
N ASP A 128 -7.22 5.54 -19.57
CA ASP A 128 -6.30 6.56 -19.05
C ASP A 128 -6.75 7.99 -19.40
N GLU A 129 -7.51 8.15 -20.49
CA GLU A 129 -7.98 9.45 -20.95
C GLU A 129 -9.31 9.84 -20.29
N THR A 130 -10.27 8.92 -20.26
CA THR A 130 -11.61 9.21 -19.72
C THR A 130 -11.72 8.98 -18.22
N GLY A 131 -10.83 8.17 -17.63
CA GLY A 131 -10.92 7.72 -16.24
C GLY A 131 -12.02 6.68 -16.01
N GLU A 132 -12.69 6.20 -17.06
CA GLU A 132 -13.75 5.21 -16.94
C GLU A 132 -13.19 3.83 -16.56
N ALA A 133 -13.85 3.16 -15.62
CA ALA A 133 -13.49 1.81 -15.23
C ALA A 133 -13.96 0.81 -16.29
N VAL A 134 -13.01 0.06 -16.86
CA VAL A 134 -13.28 -0.98 -17.86
C VAL A 134 -13.38 -2.35 -17.21
N LEU A 135 -12.62 -2.57 -16.14
CA LEU A 135 -12.63 -3.81 -15.39
C LEU A 135 -12.37 -3.54 -13.91
N ARG A 136 -13.19 -4.15 -13.05
CA ARG A 136 -12.95 -4.26 -11.61
C ARG A 136 -13.27 -5.67 -11.17
N GLN A 137 -12.27 -6.47 -10.84
CA GLN A 137 -12.50 -7.89 -10.60
C GLN A 137 -11.62 -8.44 -9.48
N ASN A 138 -12.22 -9.33 -8.69
CA ASN A 138 -11.52 -10.16 -7.72
C ASN A 138 -11.07 -11.48 -8.35
N THR A 139 -9.88 -11.95 -7.99
CA THR A 139 -9.40 -13.29 -8.35
C THR A 139 -8.48 -13.85 -7.27
N THR A 140 -8.39 -15.17 -7.18
CA THR A 140 -7.36 -15.86 -6.37
C THR A 140 -6.11 -16.17 -7.20
N ASP A 141 -6.20 -16.07 -8.53
CA ASP A 141 -5.09 -16.29 -9.44
C ASP A 141 -4.14 -15.09 -9.49
N THR A 142 -2.98 -15.30 -10.11
CA THR A 142 -1.98 -14.26 -10.40
C THR A 142 -2.04 -13.73 -11.84
N SER A 143 -3.15 -14.03 -12.52
CA SER A 143 -3.41 -13.54 -13.87
C SER A 143 -4.89 -13.32 -14.10
N LEU A 144 -5.21 -12.42 -15.03
CA LEU A 144 -6.57 -12.12 -15.43
C LEU A 144 -6.60 -11.76 -16.92
N VAL A 145 -7.52 -12.37 -17.68
CA VAL A 145 -7.78 -11.98 -19.07
C VAL A 145 -8.81 -10.86 -19.06
N ILE A 146 -8.52 -9.77 -19.74
CA ILE A 146 -9.48 -8.66 -19.83
C ILE A 146 -10.67 -9.08 -20.70
N SER A 147 -11.86 -8.85 -20.17
CA SER A 147 -13.14 -9.00 -20.85
C SER A 147 -14.10 -7.93 -20.29
N PRO A 148 -14.82 -7.17 -21.15
CA PRO A 148 -14.90 -7.28 -22.62
C PRO A 148 -13.63 -6.83 -23.37
N PRO A 149 -13.53 -7.07 -24.70
CA PRO A 149 -12.43 -6.56 -25.52
C PRO A 149 -12.29 -5.04 -25.41
N LEU A 150 -11.04 -4.59 -25.27
CA LEU A 150 -10.63 -3.20 -25.20
C LEU A 150 -10.64 -2.52 -26.57
N THR A 151 -10.73 -1.19 -26.56
CA THR A 151 -10.74 -0.35 -27.77
C THR A 151 -9.33 -0.20 -28.34
N PRO A 152 -9.11 -0.55 -29.63
CA PRO A 152 -7.83 -0.32 -30.30
C PRO A 152 -7.43 1.16 -30.33
N GLY A 153 -6.13 1.42 -30.14
CA GLY A 153 -5.57 2.78 -30.08
C GLY A 153 -5.66 3.45 -28.71
N VAL A 154 -6.41 2.90 -27.76
CA VAL A 154 -6.60 3.47 -26.41
C VAL A 154 -5.49 3.01 -25.47
N ARG A 155 -5.09 3.92 -24.57
CA ARG A 155 -4.18 3.64 -23.45
C ARG A 155 -5.00 3.33 -22.20
N TYR A 156 -4.60 2.28 -21.51
CA TYR A 156 -5.22 1.84 -20.27
C TYR A 156 -4.23 1.90 -19.12
N GLN A 157 -4.72 2.31 -17.96
CA GLN A 157 -4.07 2.20 -16.67
C GLN A 157 -4.57 0.94 -15.97
N TRP A 158 -3.69 0.20 -15.30
CA TRP A 158 -4.11 -0.91 -14.45
C TRP A 158 -3.35 -0.97 -13.14
N SER A 159 -4.02 -1.51 -12.13
CA SER A 159 -3.49 -1.68 -10.78
C SER A 159 -3.93 -3.01 -10.18
N VAL A 160 -3.18 -3.49 -9.20
CA VAL A 160 -3.51 -4.71 -8.46
C VAL A 160 -3.30 -4.48 -6.97
N ASN A 161 -4.30 -4.84 -6.18
CA ASN A 161 -4.27 -4.87 -4.72
C ASN A 161 -4.31 -6.33 -4.24
N ALA A 162 -3.40 -6.72 -3.35
CA ALA A 162 -3.37 -8.04 -2.73
C ALA A 162 -3.91 -7.97 -1.29
N TYR A 163 -4.80 -8.90 -0.94
CA TYR A 163 -5.46 -8.97 0.36
C TYR A 163 -5.15 -10.29 1.05
N ASN A 164 -4.98 -10.26 2.37
CA ASN A 164 -4.91 -11.47 3.19
C ASN A 164 -6.33 -12.01 3.51
N SER A 165 -6.40 -13.12 4.26
CA SER A 165 -7.66 -13.76 4.67
C SER A 165 -8.54 -12.87 5.56
N ALA A 166 -7.96 -11.93 6.29
CA ALA A 166 -8.68 -10.94 7.08
C ALA A 166 -9.21 -9.75 6.25
N GLY A 167 -8.98 -9.74 4.94
CA GLY A 167 -9.40 -8.65 4.05
C GLY A 167 -8.52 -7.40 4.15
N VAL A 168 -7.35 -7.48 4.79
CA VAL A 168 -6.38 -6.38 4.87
C VAL A 168 -5.55 -6.34 3.59
N THR A 169 -5.40 -5.16 2.99
CA THR A 169 -4.46 -4.96 1.87
C THR A 169 -3.02 -5.07 2.37
N ILE A 170 -2.29 -6.06 1.87
CA ILE A 170 -0.91 -6.37 2.28
C ILE A 170 0.13 -5.99 1.21
N ALA A 171 -0.29 -5.84 -0.04
CA ALA A 171 0.53 -5.23 -1.08
C ALA A 171 -0.35 -4.58 -2.13
N TYR A 172 0.24 -3.67 -2.89
CA TYR A 172 -0.39 -3.18 -4.10
C TYR A 172 0.67 -2.66 -5.06
N TYR A 173 0.28 -2.47 -6.30
CA TYR A 173 0.99 -1.63 -7.24
C TYR A 173 -0.01 -0.81 -8.04
N SER A 174 0.22 0.49 -8.10
CA SER A 174 -0.54 1.44 -8.91
C SER A 174 0.44 2.49 -9.43
N ALA A 175 0.55 2.77 -10.73
CA ALA A 175 -0.06 2.04 -11.83
C ALA A 175 0.93 1.71 -12.94
N TRP A 176 0.60 0.66 -13.71
CA TRP A 176 1.22 0.39 -15.00
C TRP A 176 0.25 0.76 -16.12
N TYR A 177 0.82 1.05 -17.28
CA TYR A 177 0.10 1.46 -18.47
C TYR A 177 0.39 0.51 -19.64
N PHE A 178 -0.57 0.36 -20.53
CA PHE A 178 -0.35 -0.25 -21.84
C PHE A 178 -1.29 0.36 -22.87
N THR A 179 -0.96 0.22 -24.16
CA THR A 179 -1.80 0.72 -25.25
C THR A 179 -2.21 -0.43 -26.15
N VAL A 180 -3.48 -0.52 -26.49
CA VAL A 180 -3.96 -1.53 -27.45
C VAL A 180 -3.59 -1.07 -28.86
N SER A 181 -2.94 -1.93 -29.64
CA SER A 181 -2.62 -1.64 -31.04
C SER A 181 -3.88 -1.60 -31.90
N LYS A 182 -3.84 -0.78 -32.96
CA LYS A 182 -4.86 -0.74 -34.02
C LYS A 182 -4.85 -2.01 -34.86
#